data_AF-A0A0U3AKB8-F1
#
_entry.id   AF-A0A0U3AKB8-F1
#
_cell.length_a   1.000
_cell.length_b   1.000
_cell.length_c   1.000
_cell.angle_alpha   90.00
_cell.angle_beta   90.00
_cell.angle_gamma   90.00
#
_symmetry.space_group_name_H-M   'P 1'
#
loop_
_entity.id
_entity.type
_entity.pdbx_description
1 polymer ?
#
loop_
_entity_poly.entity_id
_entity_poly.type
_entity_poly.pdbx_seq_one_letter_code
_entity_poly.pdbx_strand_id
1 'polypeptide(L)' 'ARPALEVDIARRLNNLSLAWEGEVINVRASLGLKSYSRGDAAESVFDAADSQLYASKKNRRAERSASQA' A
#
# COMPACT_ATOMS: atom_id res chain seq x y z
N ALA A 1 0.96 0.71 -20.37
CA ALA A 1 1.91 1.38 -19.46
C ALA A 1 1.15 2.27 -18.48
N ARG A 2 0.98 1.88 -17.21
CA ARG A 2 0.66 2.79 -16.09
C ARG A 2 1.34 2.46 -14.73
N PRO A 3 2.53 1.82 -14.67
CA PRO A 3 3.18 1.58 -13.37
C PRO A 3 3.57 2.87 -12.63
N ALA A 4 3.72 3.99 -13.35
CA ALA A 4 4.14 5.26 -12.76
C ALA A 4 3.13 5.86 -11.77
N LEU A 5 1.82 5.64 -11.97
CA LEU A 5 0.78 6.24 -11.12
C LEU A 5 0.65 5.49 -9.78
N GLU A 6 0.78 4.17 -9.82
CA GLU A 6 0.72 3.30 -8.63
C GLU A 6 1.89 3.59 -7.68
N VAL A 7 3.10 3.74 -8.24
CA VAL A 7 4.31 4.09 -7.50
C VAL A 7 4.18 5.49 -6.86
N ASP A 8 3.54 6.44 -7.55
CA ASP A 8 3.38 7.80 -7.03
C ASP A 8 2.47 7.87 -5.81
N ILE A 9 1.31 7.18 -5.83
CA ILE A 9 0.40 7.15 -4.68
C ILE A 9 1.05 6.47 -3.47
N ALA A 10 1.73 5.33 -3.69
CA ALA A 10 2.41 4.62 -2.63
C ALA A 10 3.51 5.46 -1.98
N ARG A 11 4.27 6.22 -2.80
CA ARG A 11 5.33 7.11 -2.31
C ARG A 11 4.75 8.27 -1.50
N ARG A 12 3.70 8.92 -1.99
CA ARG A 12 3.05 10.04 -1.29
C ARG A 12 2.53 9.63 0.08
N LEU A 13 1.81 8.51 0.17
CA LEU A 13 1.21 8.04 1.43
C LEU A 13 2.25 7.61 2.46
N ASN A 14 3.38 7.03 2.02
CA ASN A 14 4.42 6.56 2.93
C ASN A 14 5.44 7.63 3.35
N ASN A 15 5.25 8.88 2.90
CA ASN A 15 6.02 10.06 3.29
C ASN A 15 5.20 11.03 4.15
N LEU A 16 4.02 10.62 4.63
CA LEU A 16 3.19 11.42 5.52
C LEU A 16 3.65 11.30 6.97
N SER A 17 3.51 12.39 7.72
CA SER A 17 3.76 12.43 9.15
C SER A 17 2.63 13.17 9.87
N LEU A 18 2.30 12.74 11.08
CA LEU A 18 1.33 13.35 11.96
C LEU A 18 2.04 13.84 13.21
N ALA A 19 1.86 15.11 13.58
CA ALA A 19 2.29 15.61 14.87
C ALA A 19 1.18 15.38 15.92
N TRP A 20 1.51 14.73 17.04
CA TRP A 20 0.60 14.46 18.14
C TRP A 20 1.34 14.63 19.47
N GLU A 21 0.82 15.48 20.38
CA GLU A 21 1.42 15.75 21.70
C GLU A 21 2.92 16.15 21.66
N GLY A 22 3.32 16.88 20.62
CA GLY A 22 4.72 17.31 20.43
C GLY A 22 5.63 16.25 19.79
N GLU A 23 5.14 15.04 19.56
CA GLU A 23 5.85 13.95 18.89
C GLU A 23 5.47 13.86 17.41
N VAL A 24 6.45 13.55 16.54
CA VAL A 24 6.22 13.33 15.11
C VAL A 24 6.10 11.84 14.82
N ILE A 25 4.90 11.43 14.42
CA ILE A 25 4.56 10.06 14.06
C ILE A 25 4.64 9.90 12.55
N ASN A 26 5.59 9.10 12.07
CA ASN A 26 5.66 8.74 10.65
C ASN A 26 4.55 7.75 10.28
N VAL A 27 3.70 8.14 9.34
CA VAL A 27 2.58 7.31 8.88
C VAL A 27 3.01 6.51 7.66
N ARG A 28 2.75 5.21 7.69
CA ARG A 28 3.00 4.30 6.57
C ARG A 28 1.76 3.47 6.27
N ALA A 29 1.51 3.23 4.99
CA ALA A 29 0.38 2.47 4.51
C ALA A 29 0.83 1.38 3.54
N SER A 30 0.29 0.18 3.72
CA SER A 30 0.26 -0.84 2.67
C SER A 30 -0.90 -0.55 1.72
N LEU A 31 -0.71 -0.85 0.44
CA LEU A 31 -1.69 -0.59 -0.61
C LEU A 31 -1.81 -1.83 -1.50
N GLY A 32 -3.03 -2.10 -1.95
CA GLY A 32 -3.31 -3.02 -3.05
C GLY A 32 -4.01 -2.24 -4.15
N LEU A 33 -3.45 -2.26 -5.36
CA LEU A 33 -3.94 -1.46 -6.48
C LEU A 33 -4.29 -2.41 -7.63
N LYS A 34 -5.49 -2.24 -8.18
CA LYS A 34 -5.95 -3.02 -9.32
C LYS A 34 -6.52 -2.10 -10.37
N SER A 35 -5.95 -2.16 -11.57
CA SER A 35 -6.56 -1.56 -12.76
C SER A 35 -7.82 -2.34 -13.11
N TYR A 36 -8.89 -1.62 -13.47
CA TYR A 36 -10.15 -2.19 -13.93
C TYR A 36 -10.42 -1.77 -15.38
N SER A 37 -11.21 -2.58 -16.06
CA SER A 37 -11.67 -2.37 -17.42
C SER A 37 -13.18 -2.47 -17.51
N ARG A 38 -13.74 -1.98 -18.62
CA ARG A 38 -15.17 -2.11 -18.88
C ARG A 38 -15.53 -3.60 -18.96
N GLY A 39 -16.53 -4.02 -18.20
CA GLY A 39 -17.00 -5.41 -18.16
C GLY A 39 -16.44 -6.23 -16.98
N ASP A 40 -15.49 -5.67 -16.21
CA ASP A 40 -15.07 -6.30 -14.96
C ASP A 40 -16.20 -6.24 -13.94
N ALA A 41 -16.40 -7.33 -13.20
CA ALA A 41 -17.26 -7.34 -12.02
C ALA A 41 -16.57 -6.53 -10.90
N ALA A 42 -17.33 -5.71 -10.18
CA ALA A 42 -16.76 -4.87 -9.13
C ALA A 42 -16.10 -5.73 -8.04
N GLU A 43 -16.76 -6.83 -7.65
CA GLU A 43 -16.30 -7.79 -6.65
C GLU A 43 -14.93 -8.36 -7.01
N SER A 44 -14.73 -8.78 -8.26
CA SER A 44 -13.45 -9.37 -8.68
C SER A 44 -12.30 -8.34 -8.69
N VAL A 45 -12.60 -7.07 -8.98
CA VAL A 45 -11.62 -5.98 -8.91
C VAL A 45 -11.23 -5.71 -7.46
N PHE A 46 -12.21 -5.62 -6.55
CA PHE A 46 -11.97 -5.36 -5.13
C PHE A 46 -11.24 -6.52 -4.45
N ASP A 47 -11.63 -7.77 -4.71
CA ASP A 47 -10.96 -8.96 -4.16
C ASP A 47 -9.50 -9.05 -4.61
N ALA A 48 -9.22 -8.71 -5.87
CA ALA A 48 -7.87 -8.66 -6.40
C ALA A 48 -7.03 -7.54 -5.76
N ALA A 49 -7.64 -6.38 -5.50
CA ALA A 49 -6.98 -5.29 -4.79
C ALA A 49 -6.68 -5.69 -3.33
N ASP A 50 -7.63 -6.32 -2.63
CA ASP A 50 -7.45 -6.76 -1.25
C ASP A 50 -6.35 -7.83 -1.13
N SER A 51 -6.35 -8.80 -2.04
CA SER A 51 -5.30 -9.82 -2.12
C SER A 51 -3.89 -9.20 -2.26
N GLN A 52 -3.75 -8.18 -3.12
CA GLN A 52 -2.48 -7.45 -3.26
C GLN A 52 -2.09 -6.67 -2.00
N LEU A 53 -3.07 -6.06 -1.32
CA LEU A 53 -2.84 -5.37 -0.06
C LEU A 53 -2.26 -6.32 1.00
N TYR A 54 -2.84 -7.51 1.14
CA TYR A 54 -2.36 -8.52 2.08
C TYR A 54 -0.97 -9.03 1.73
N ALA A 55 -0.67 -9.23 0.44
CA ALA A 55 0.69 -9.55 -0.01
C ALA A 55 1.69 -8.44 0.39
N SER A 56 1.33 -7.16 0.19
CA SER A 56 2.15 -6.01 0.61
C SER A 56 2.38 -5.98 2.12
N LYS A 57 1.34 -6.25 2.93
CA LYS A 57 1.48 -6.36 4.40
C LYS A 57 2.45 -7.48 4.80
N LYS A 58 2.36 -8.64 4.15
CA LYS A 58 3.24 -9.80 4.42
C LYS A 58 4.71 -9.49 4.11
N ASN A 59 4.99 -8.90 2.95
CA ASN A 59 6.35 -8.55 2.54
C ASN A 59 6.99 -7.55 3.52
N ARG A 60 6.26 -6.50 3.92
CA ARG A 60 6.76 -5.51 4.90
C ARG A 60 6.99 -6.10 6.30
N ARG A 61 6.26 -7.14 6.68
CA ARG A 61 6.50 -7.85 7.94
C ARG A 61 7.82 -8.62 7.87
N ALA A 62 8.08 -9.29 6.74
CA ALA A 62 9.34 -9.99 6.51
C ALA A 62 10.55 -9.03 6.51
N GLU A 63 10.44 -7.87 5.84
CA GLU A 63 11.49 -6.84 5.85
C GLU A 63 11.80 -6.32 7.26
N ARG A 64 10.77 -6.08 8.08
CA ARG A 64 10.94 -5.68 9.48
C ARG A 64 11.65 -6.74 10.31
N SER A 65 11.28 -8.01 10.14
CA SER A 65 11.93 -9.12 10.84
C SER A 65 13.39 -9.29 10.41
N ALA A 66 13.71 -9.06 9.13
CA ALA A 66 15.07 -9.15 8.60
C ALA A 66 15.97 -7.96 9.00
N SER A 67 15.39 -6.78 9.23
CA SER A 67 16.15 -5.57 9.64
C SER A 67 16.40 -5.50 11.15
N GLN A 68 15.81 -6.40 11.93
CA GLN A 68 15.96 -6.52 13.39
C GLN A 68 16.86 -7.69 13.81
N ALA A 69 17.31 -8.51 12.85
CA ALA A 69 18.27 -9.60 13.04
C ALA A 69 19.67 -9.15 12.60
#